data_AF-X1STC6-F1
#
_entry.id   AF-X1STC6-F1
#
_cell.length_a   1.000
_cell.length_b   1.000
_cell.length_c   1.000
_cell.angle_alpha   90.00
_cell.angle_beta   90.00
_cell.angle_gamma   90.00
#
_symmetry.space_group_name_H-M   'P 1'
#
loop_
_entity.id
_entity.type
_entity.pdbx_description
1 polymer ?
#
loop_
_entity_poly.entity_id
_entity_poly.type
_entity_poly.pdbx_seq_one_letter_code
_entity_poly.pdbx_strand_id
1 'polypeptide(L)'
;MYAVADSEEVEASVQVVETGKLYDTPFSAYLEEGDYTIRATYKGRTQTWTPTVQAEQTYEKTFRFTKMHMLTIVSDPSPIDFTLDGEAFETPFPIEKPSGSYEIVFPSSVFVGVDEYLFTQWENGSVEPKRTVTLGSPEAVTLTATYVLKQVEGAAPASQRQIKDALRQVVGAEGDLSDEGRIQA
;
A
#
# COMPACT_ATOMS: atom_id res chain seq x y z
N MET A 1 25.34 -25.03 13.79
CA MET A 1 24.66 -23.71 13.85
C MET A 1 23.86 -23.52 12.57
N TYR A 2 22.64 -22.99 12.70
CA TYR A 2 21.72 -22.76 11.58
C TYR A 2 21.18 -21.32 11.63
N ALA A 3 20.64 -20.83 10.52
CA ALA A 3 19.81 -19.64 10.51
C ALA A 3 18.54 -19.89 9.72
N VAL A 4 17.44 -19.28 10.16
CA VAL A 4 16.17 -19.27 9.43
C VAL A 4 15.62 -17.86 9.35
N ALA A 5 14.92 -17.53 8.27
CA ALA A 5 14.10 -16.33 8.13
C ALA A 5 12.65 -16.72 7.84
N ASP A 6 11.71 -16.35 8.71
CA ASP A 6 10.31 -16.78 8.65
C ASP A 6 10.12 -18.30 8.51
N SER A 7 10.97 -19.05 9.24
CA SER A 7 11.02 -20.52 9.24
C SER A 7 11.64 -21.18 8.01
N GLU A 8 12.07 -20.43 7.02
CA GLU A 8 12.88 -20.95 5.91
C GLU A 8 14.36 -20.86 6.24
N GLU A 9 15.15 -21.89 5.92
CA GLU A 9 16.60 -21.86 6.11
C GLU A 9 17.24 -20.78 5.23
N VAL A 10 18.18 -20.04 5.82
CA VAL A 10 18.91 -18.97 5.13
C VAL A 10 20.40 -19.04 5.41
N GLU A 11 21.18 -18.53 4.45
CA GLU A 11 22.60 -18.29 4.62
C GLU A 11 22.81 -16.95 5.33
N ALA A 12 23.24 -17.00 6.59
CA ALA A 12 23.59 -15.85 7.40
C ALA A 12 25.09 -15.88 7.70
N SER A 13 25.72 -14.70 7.64
CA SER A 13 27.13 -14.57 8.00
C SER A 13 27.28 -14.57 9.52
N VAL A 14 28.20 -15.38 10.05
CA VAL A 14 28.42 -15.57 11.48
C VAL A 14 29.85 -15.24 11.85
N GLN A 15 30.03 -14.32 12.79
CA GLN A 15 31.31 -13.96 13.37
C GLN A 15 31.44 -14.51 14.79
N VAL A 16 32.54 -15.22 15.06
CA VAL A 16 32.99 -15.52 16.42
C VAL A 16 33.94 -14.40 16.84
N VAL A 17 33.42 -13.44 17.61
CA VAL A 17 34.05 -12.12 17.81
C VAL A 17 35.46 -12.24 18.39
N GLU A 18 35.66 -13.09 19.38
CA GLU A 18 36.93 -13.25 20.10
C GLU A 18 38.04 -13.82 19.20
N THR A 19 37.69 -14.60 18.19
CA THR A 19 38.65 -15.20 17.25
C THR A 19 38.74 -14.45 15.92
N GLY A 20 37.80 -13.54 15.65
CA GLY A 20 37.63 -12.87 14.36
C GLY A 20 37.20 -13.78 13.21
N LYS A 21 36.97 -15.08 13.45
CA LYS A 21 36.60 -16.04 12.40
C LYS A 21 35.18 -15.76 11.89
N LEU A 22 35.02 -15.92 10.58
CA LEU A 22 33.77 -15.77 9.85
C LEU A 22 33.33 -17.12 9.27
N TYR A 23 32.02 -17.35 9.29
CA TYR A 23 31.35 -18.54 8.78
C TYR A 23 30.06 -18.11 8.09
N ASP A 24 29.46 -19.02 7.32
CA ASP A 24 28.09 -18.86 6.81
C ASP A 24 27.25 -20.06 7.29
N THR A 25 25.97 -19.83 7.62
CA THR A 25 25.09 -20.93 8.06
C THR A 25 24.58 -21.76 6.88
N PRO A 26 24.42 -23.09 7.04
CA PRO A 26 24.73 -23.87 8.23
C PRO A 26 26.23 -24.18 8.37
N PHE A 27 26.75 -24.17 9.60
CA PHE A 27 28.15 -24.56 9.87
C PHE A 27 28.32 -25.24 11.22
N SER A 28 29.45 -25.94 11.34
CA SER A 28 29.97 -26.49 12.59
C SER A 28 31.43 -26.08 12.75
N ALA A 29 31.84 -25.73 13.98
CA ALA A 29 33.21 -25.34 14.29
C ALA A 29 33.59 -25.85 15.68
N TYR A 30 34.87 -26.18 15.85
CA TYR A 30 35.45 -26.48 17.16
C TYR A 30 36.00 -25.20 17.78
N LEU A 31 35.62 -24.95 19.03
CA LEU A 31 36.08 -23.84 19.85
C LEU A 31 36.70 -24.41 21.13
N GLU A 32 37.78 -23.77 21.59
CA GLU A 32 38.36 -24.08 22.91
C GLU A 32 37.40 -23.64 24.02
N GLU A 33 37.61 -24.16 25.23
CA GLU A 33 36.84 -23.73 26.39
C GLU A 33 36.97 -22.22 26.62
N GLY A 34 35.87 -21.56 26.90
CA GLY A 34 35.86 -20.12 27.12
C GLY A 34 34.52 -19.46 26.84
N ASP A 35 34.45 -18.17 27.12
CA ASP A 35 33.28 -17.34 26.83
C ASP A 35 33.41 -16.72 25.44
N TYR A 36 32.37 -16.87 24.63
CA TYR A 36 32.34 -16.35 23.27
C TYR A 36 31.16 -15.42 23.04
N THR A 37 31.31 -14.54 22.06
CA THR A 37 30.26 -13.74 21.46
C THR A 37 30.13 -14.15 20.00
N ILE A 38 29.01 -14.76 19.66
CA ILE A 38 28.69 -15.18 18.30
C ILE A 38 27.66 -14.21 17.73
N ARG A 39 28.03 -13.50 16.66
CA ARG A 39 27.17 -12.55 15.96
C ARG A 39 26.77 -13.13 14.60
N ALA A 40 25.49 -13.43 14.42
CA ALA A 40 24.93 -13.81 13.13
C ALA A 40 24.26 -12.61 12.48
N THR A 41 24.53 -12.38 11.19
CA THR A 41 23.98 -11.27 10.41
C THR A 41 23.33 -11.78 9.14
N TYR A 42 22.06 -11.41 8.93
CA TYR A 42 21.29 -11.73 7.73
C TYR A 42 20.61 -10.46 7.21
N LYS A 43 20.84 -10.12 5.93
CA LYS A 43 20.33 -8.89 5.27
C LYS A 43 20.47 -7.64 6.17
N GLY A 44 21.66 -7.43 6.76
CA GLY A 44 21.97 -6.28 7.61
C GLY A 44 21.42 -6.33 9.04
N ARG A 45 20.66 -7.36 9.42
CA ARG A 45 20.14 -7.56 10.78
C ARG A 45 21.01 -8.52 11.55
N THR A 46 21.31 -8.21 12.81
CA THR A 46 22.21 -9.01 13.65
C THR A 46 21.48 -9.63 14.84
N GLN A 47 21.82 -10.89 15.13
CA GLN A 47 21.52 -11.57 16.39
C GLN A 47 22.82 -11.96 17.10
N THR A 48 22.82 -11.89 18.42
CA THR A 48 23.98 -12.26 19.25
C THR A 48 23.64 -13.44 20.14
N TRP A 49 24.60 -14.33 20.32
CA TRP A 49 24.55 -15.44 21.27
C TRP A 49 25.88 -15.51 22.02
N THR A 50 25.83 -15.59 23.34
CA THR A 50 27.03 -15.54 24.20
C THR A 50 27.19 -16.83 25.02
N PRO A 51 27.65 -17.94 24.42
CA PRO A 51 27.88 -19.17 25.16
C PRO A 51 29.16 -19.15 26.00
N THR A 52 29.12 -19.86 27.11
CA THR A 52 30.31 -20.41 27.76
C THR A 52 30.52 -21.82 27.21
N VAL A 53 31.54 -22.02 26.39
CA VAL A 53 31.91 -23.31 25.81
C VAL A 53 32.74 -24.11 26.82
N GLN A 54 32.35 -25.36 27.02
CA GLN A 54 33.04 -26.33 27.88
C GLN A 54 33.51 -27.54 27.06
N ALA A 55 34.56 -28.22 27.51
CA ALA A 55 35.11 -29.37 26.81
C ALA A 55 34.06 -30.48 26.64
N GLU A 56 34.17 -31.17 25.50
CA GLU A 56 33.31 -32.30 25.13
C GLU A 56 31.80 -31.99 25.03
N GLN A 57 31.41 -30.71 25.08
CA GLN A 57 30.03 -30.28 24.85
C GLN A 57 29.81 -29.84 23.41
N THR A 58 28.64 -30.19 22.88
CA THR A 58 28.14 -29.69 21.59
C THR A 58 27.02 -28.69 21.85
N TYR A 59 27.11 -27.53 21.22
CA TYR A 59 26.09 -26.50 21.30
C TYR A 59 25.40 -26.34 19.94
N GLU A 60 24.08 -26.43 19.96
CA GLU A 60 23.26 -26.13 18.80
C GLU A 60 22.57 -24.77 18.98
N LYS A 61 22.68 -23.92 17.96
CA LYS A 61 21.97 -22.66 17.88
C LYS A 61 21.34 -22.52 16.51
N THR A 62 20.08 -22.11 16.51
CA THR A 62 19.40 -21.56 15.34
C THR A 62 19.18 -20.07 15.56
N PHE A 63 19.73 -19.24 14.68
CA PHE A 63 19.42 -17.82 14.60
C PHE A 63 18.12 -17.64 13.81
N ARG A 64 17.21 -16.79 14.31
CA ARG A 64 15.86 -16.65 13.75
C ARG A 64 15.62 -15.20 13.33
N PHE A 65 15.61 -14.95 12.03
CA PHE A 65 15.35 -13.64 11.45
C PHE A 65 13.90 -13.55 10.94
N THR A 66 13.47 -12.33 10.67
CA THR A 66 12.21 -12.01 9.99
C THR A 66 12.57 -11.39 8.63
N LYS A 67 11.95 -11.86 7.54
CA LYS A 67 12.19 -11.28 6.22
C LYS A 67 11.60 -9.87 6.16
N MET A 68 12.15 -9.06 5.26
CA MET A 68 11.62 -7.73 4.95
C MET A 68 11.02 -7.77 3.56
N HIS A 69 9.92 -7.04 3.42
CA HIS A 69 9.15 -6.92 2.21
C HIS A 69 8.97 -5.44 1.89
N MET A 70 9.18 -5.08 0.63
CA MET A 70 8.89 -3.75 0.13
C MET A 70 7.38 -3.65 -0.12
N LEU A 71 6.70 -2.79 0.62
CA LEU A 71 5.28 -2.48 0.46
C LEU A 71 5.15 -1.10 -0.20
N THR A 72 4.45 -1.03 -1.32
CA THR A 72 4.13 0.24 -1.99
C THR A 72 2.62 0.44 -2.01
N ILE A 73 2.15 1.52 -1.40
CA ILE A 73 0.72 1.87 -1.36
C ILE A 73 0.49 3.06 -2.28
N VAL A 74 -0.42 2.92 -3.24
CA VAL A 74 -0.76 3.97 -4.21
C VAL A 74 -2.27 4.15 -4.30
N SER A 75 -2.71 5.26 -4.88
CA SER A 75 -4.12 5.52 -5.16
C SER A 75 -4.32 6.16 -6.53
N ASP A 76 -5.55 6.08 -7.03
CA ASP A 76 -6.01 6.83 -8.20
C ASP A 76 -7.38 7.47 -7.89
N PRO A 77 -7.49 8.82 -7.82
CA PRO A 77 -6.42 9.79 -8.01
C PRO A 77 -5.38 9.77 -6.86
N SER A 78 -4.27 10.47 -7.06
CA SER A 78 -3.19 10.64 -6.08
C SER A 78 -2.79 12.12 -6.00
N PRO A 79 -2.37 12.63 -4.84
CA PRO A 79 -2.25 11.94 -3.54
C PRO A 79 -3.60 11.77 -2.81
N ILE A 80 -3.66 10.76 -1.93
CA ILE A 80 -4.76 10.55 -0.96
C ILE A 80 -4.17 10.13 0.38
N ASP A 81 -4.66 10.77 1.46
CA ASP A 81 -4.35 10.39 2.84
C ASP A 81 -4.95 9.04 3.20
N PHE A 82 -4.20 8.23 3.93
CA PHE A 82 -4.62 6.93 4.44
C PHE A 82 -4.00 6.66 5.80
N THR A 83 -4.42 5.58 6.47
CA THR A 83 -3.72 5.08 7.67
C THR A 83 -3.12 3.69 7.45
N LEU A 84 -1.94 3.46 8.03
CA LEU A 84 -1.27 2.17 8.14
C LEU A 84 -1.08 1.87 9.63
N ASP A 85 -1.71 0.81 10.10
CA ASP A 85 -1.81 0.44 11.53
C ASP A 85 -2.29 1.61 12.42
N GLY A 86 -3.14 2.48 11.87
CA GLY A 86 -3.69 3.65 12.56
C GLY A 86 -2.83 4.91 12.49
N GLU A 87 -1.62 4.86 11.95
CA GLU A 87 -0.77 6.03 11.70
C GLU A 87 -1.05 6.62 10.32
N ALA A 88 -1.12 7.95 10.21
CA ALA A 88 -1.51 8.64 8.98
C ALA A 88 -0.34 8.87 8.02
N PHE A 89 -0.58 8.62 6.72
CA PHE A 89 0.36 8.76 5.62
C PHE A 89 -0.36 9.25 4.34
N GLU A 90 0.39 9.55 3.29
CA GLU A 90 -0.13 10.03 1.99
C GLU A 90 0.44 9.19 0.83
N THR A 91 -0.37 8.89 -0.19
CA THR A 91 0.09 8.17 -1.39
C THR A 91 0.85 9.06 -2.38
N PRO A 92 1.84 8.52 -3.13
CA PRO A 92 2.37 7.17 -3.07
C PRO A 92 3.33 6.96 -1.87
N PHE A 93 3.23 5.81 -1.21
CA PHE A 93 4.00 5.51 -0.01
C PHE A 93 4.77 4.18 -0.11
N PRO A 94 6.07 4.21 -0.50
CA PRO A 94 6.96 3.06 -0.45
C PRO A 94 7.57 2.88 0.95
N ILE A 95 7.50 1.66 1.52
CA ILE A 95 8.07 1.35 2.83
C ILE A 95 8.52 -0.11 2.92
N GLU A 96 9.65 -0.37 3.59
CA GLU A 96 10.02 -1.74 3.96
C GLU A 96 9.35 -2.14 5.29
N LYS A 97 8.70 -3.30 5.31
CA LYS A 97 8.03 -3.85 6.49
C LYS A 97 8.43 -5.31 6.71
N PRO A 98 8.56 -5.78 7.96
CA PRO A 98 8.78 -7.19 8.22
C PRO A 98 7.60 -8.05 7.77
N SER A 99 7.83 -9.34 7.57
CA SER A 99 6.74 -10.30 7.46
C SER A 99 5.77 -10.15 8.62
N GLY A 100 4.47 -10.16 8.33
CA GLY A 100 3.45 -9.79 9.30
C GLY A 100 2.14 -9.37 8.64
N SER A 101 1.17 -9.02 9.47
CA SER A 101 -0.14 -8.54 9.05
C SER A 101 -0.27 -7.05 9.35
N TYR A 102 -0.72 -6.27 8.37
CA TYR A 102 -0.83 -4.82 8.44
C TYR A 102 -2.24 -4.39 8.07
N GLU A 103 -2.78 -3.42 8.80
CA GLU A 103 -4.08 -2.83 8.51
C GLU A 103 -3.91 -1.51 7.75
N ILE A 104 -4.59 -1.39 6.62
CA ILE A 104 -4.59 -0.19 5.79
C ILE A 104 -6.01 0.32 5.69
N VAL A 105 -6.23 1.60 5.93
CA VAL A 105 -7.55 2.23 5.84
C VAL A 105 -7.48 3.48 4.99
N PHE A 106 -8.24 3.47 3.91
CA PHE A 106 -8.51 4.65 3.10
C PHE A 106 -9.85 5.29 3.49
N PRO A 107 -10.01 6.61 3.31
CA PRO A 107 -11.31 7.26 3.51
C PRO A 107 -12.32 6.78 2.46
N SER A 108 -13.57 6.56 2.84
CA SER A 108 -14.63 6.14 1.90
C SER A 108 -14.97 7.21 0.84
N SER A 109 -14.73 8.48 1.16
CA SER A 109 -14.83 9.61 0.24
C SER A 109 -13.75 10.63 0.53
N VAL A 110 -13.22 11.28 -0.49
CA VAL A 110 -12.19 12.32 -0.37
C VAL A 110 -12.50 13.48 -1.30
N PHE A 111 -12.13 14.69 -0.93
CA PHE A 111 -12.15 15.84 -1.82
C PHE A 111 -10.78 16.04 -2.44
N VAL A 112 -10.73 16.07 -3.77
CA VAL A 112 -9.53 16.47 -4.52
C VAL A 112 -9.86 17.79 -5.19
N GLY A 113 -9.40 18.89 -4.61
CA GLY A 113 -9.86 20.23 -4.98
C GLY A 113 -11.34 20.43 -4.61
N VAL A 114 -12.20 20.63 -5.62
CA VAL A 114 -13.66 20.81 -5.44
C VAL A 114 -14.45 19.54 -5.71
N ASP A 115 -13.79 18.52 -6.25
CA ASP A 115 -14.41 17.29 -6.71
C ASP A 115 -14.41 16.24 -5.60
N GLU A 116 -15.57 15.67 -5.32
CA GLU A 116 -15.72 14.56 -4.37
C GLU A 116 -15.49 13.24 -5.10
N TYR A 117 -14.57 12.42 -4.58
CA TYR A 117 -14.25 11.09 -5.08
C TYR A 117 -14.71 10.05 -4.08
N LEU A 118 -15.35 8.98 -4.56
CA LEU A 118 -15.79 7.85 -3.73
C LEU A 118 -14.85 6.67 -3.93
N PHE A 119 -14.45 6.05 -2.83
CA PHE A 119 -13.68 4.80 -2.87
C PHE A 119 -14.52 3.75 -3.59
N THR A 120 -13.92 3.08 -4.56
CA THR A 120 -14.60 2.02 -5.33
C THR A 120 -14.07 0.66 -4.98
N GLN A 121 -12.75 0.46 -5.11
CA GLN A 121 -12.15 -0.83 -4.88
C GLN A 121 -10.63 -0.75 -4.70
N TRP A 122 -10.09 -1.81 -4.11
CA TRP A 122 -8.69 -2.17 -4.18
C TRP A 122 -8.34 -2.90 -5.50
N GLU A 123 -7.04 -3.11 -5.76
CA GLU A 123 -6.55 -3.84 -6.94
C GLU A 123 -7.02 -5.30 -7.01
N ASN A 124 -7.42 -5.87 -5.86
CA ASN A 124 -7.97 -7.22 -5.77
C ASN A 124 -9.51 -7.28 -5.93
N GLY A 125 -10.17 -6.15 -6.20
CA GLY A 125 -11.62 -6.04 -6.34
C GLY A 125 -12.40 -5.89 -5.03
N SER A 126 -11.73 -5.82 -3.87
CA SER A 126 -12.41 -5.55 -2.59
C SER A 126 -12.93 -4.12 -2.54
N VAL A 127 -14.21 -3.96 -2.17
CA VAL A 127 -14.89 -2.66 -2.09
C VAL A 127 -14.85 -2.01 -0.70
N GLU A 128 -14.33 -2.71 0.30
CA GLU A 128 -14.14 -2.17 1.65
C GLU A 128 -12.89 -1.26 1.69
N PRO A 129 -13.01 0.02 2.09
CA PRO A 129 -11.86 0.94 2.20
C PRO A 129 -10.81 0.50 3.23
N LYS A 130 -11.20 -0.36 4.18
CA LYS A 130 -10.31 -1.03 5.12
C LYS A 130 -9.85 -2.38 4.58
N ARG A 131 -8.54 -2.64 4.65
CA ARG A 131 -7.96 -3.92 4.23
C ARG A 131 -6.84 -4.37 5.15
N THR A 132 -6.80 -5.66 5.41
CA THR A 132 -5.64 -6.33 6.00
C THR A 132 -4.77 -6.92 4.89
N VAL A 133 -3.46 -6.66 4.94
CA VAL A 133 -2.47 -7.27 4.05
C VAL A 133 -1.48 -8.10 4.87
N THR A 134 -1.22 -9.32 4.43
CA THR A 134 -0.20 -10.19 5.02
C THR A 134 1.05 -10.18 4.13
N LEU A 135 2.18 -9.75 4.67
CA LEU A 135 3.50 -9.83 4.05
C LEU A 135 4.20 -11.11 4.48
N GLY A 136 4.77 -11.83 3.51
CA GLY A 136 5.55 -13.06 3.73
C GLY A 136 6.11 -13.63 2.42
N SER A 137 5.42 -13.40 1.31
CA SER A 137 5.90 -13.59 -0.06
C SER A 137 4.90 -12.93 -1.02
N PRO A 138 5.33 -12.27 -2.13
CA PRO A 138 6.70 -12.07 -2.62
C PRO A 138 7.48 -10.98 -1.85
N GLU A 139 8.76 -10.74 -2.19
CA GLU A 139 9.60 -9.70 -1.57
C GLU A 139 9.08 -8.27 -1.80
N ALA A 140 8.29 -8.03 -2.85
CA ALA A 140 7.71 -6.72 -3.15
C ALA A 140 6.21 -6.82 -3.44
N VAL A 141 5.41 -6.00 -2.76
CA VAL A 141 3.94 -5.94 -2.87
C VAL A 141 3.53 -4.51 -3.19
N THR A 142 2.66 -4.34 -4.18
CA THR A 142 2.02 -3.05 -4.50
C THR A 142 0.52 -3.17 -4.29
N LEU A 143 -0.06 -2.21 -3.58
CA LEU A 143 -1.49 -2.10 -3.32
C LEU A 143 -2.03 -0.80 -3.91
N THR A 144 -3.17 -0.88 -4.60
CA THR A 144 -3.75 0.28 -5.29
C THR A 144 -5.20 0.49 -4.85
N ALA A 145 -5.48 1.65 -4.26
CA ALA A 145 -6.84 2.11 -3.97
C ALA A 145 -7.40 2.93 -5.15
N THR A 146 -8.58 2.57 -5.64
CA THR A 146 -9.23 3.26 -6.77
C THR A 146 -10.45 4.04 -6.30
N TYR A 147 -10.57 5.27 -6.75
CA TYR A 147 -11.73 6.11 -6.53
C TYR A 147 -12.35 6.55 -7.85
N VAL A 148 -13.63 6.95 -7.81
CA VAL A 148 -14.31 7.56 -8.96
C VAL A 148 -14.98 8.86 -8.54
N LEU A 149 -15.01 9.82 -9.47
CA LEU A 149 -15.69 11.09 -9.28
C LEU A 149 -17.17 10.85 -8.99
N LYS A 150 -17.64 11.37 -7.85
CA LYS A 150 -19.05 11.37 -7.48
C LYS A 150 -19.83 12.20 -8.49
N GLN A 151 -20.72 11.54 -9.22
CA GLN A 151 -21.58 12.24 -10.16
C GLN A 151 -22.62 13.08 -9.39
N VAL A 152 -22.68 14.37 -9.69
CA VAL A 152 -23.75 15.22 -9.19
C VAL A 152 -24.97 14.98 -10.09
N GLU A 153 -26.00 14.35 -9.55
CA GLU A 153 -27.25 14.12 -10.25
C GLU A 153 -27.86 15.49 -10.63
N GLY A 154 -27.72 15.88 -11.90
CA GLY A 154 -28.16 17.18 -12.42
C GLY A 154 -27.28 17.79 -13.52
N ALA A 155 -26.03 17.34 -13.70
CA ALA A 155 -25.12 17.82 -14.74
C ALA A 155 -25.13 16.95 -16.01
N ALA A 156 -26.29 16.45 -16.44
CA ALA A 156 -26.40 15.92 -17.81
C ALA A 156 -26.19 17.10 -18.79
N PRO A 157 -25.39 16.95 -19.86
CA PRO A 157 -25.39 17.96 -20.91
C PRO A 157 -26.81 18.04 -21.45
N ALA A 158 -27.43 19.22 -21.35
CA ALA A 158 -28.74 19.48 -21.95
C ALA A 158 -28.72 18.92 -23.37
N SER A 159 -29.48 17.86 -23.61
CA SER A 159 -29.49 17.21 -24.92
C SER A 159 -29.88 18.26 -25.95
N GLN A 160 -29.20 18.33 -27.09
CA GLN A 160 -29.49 19.30 -28.17
C GLN A 160 -30.97 19.28 -28.62
N ARG A 161 -31.73 18.22 -28.27
CA ARG A 161 -33.20 18.16 -28.41
C ARG A 161 -33.94 19.16 -27.52
N GLN A 162 -33.54 19.33 -26.26
CA GLN A 162 -34.20 20.28 -25.33
C GLN A 162 -33.94 21.74 -25.72
N ILE A 163 -32.77 22.04 -26.27
CA ILE A 163 -32.45 23.40 -26.78
C ILE A 163 -33.28 23.70 -28.05
N LYS A 164 -33.52 22.70 -28.91
CA LYS A 164 -34.34 22.86 -30.12
C LYS A 164 -35.82 23.08 -29.81
N ASP A 165 -36.37 22.39 -28.80
CA ASP A 165 -37.77 22.56 -28.40
C ASP A 165 -38.01 23.88 -27.66
N ALA A 166 -37.04 24.36 -26.87
CA ALA A 166 -37.10 25.69 -26.24
C ALA A 166 -37.00 26.84 -27.27
N LEU A 167 -36.15 26.70 -28.29
CA LEU A 167 -36.05 27.70 -29.37
C LEU A 167 -37.30 27.74 -30.27
N ARG A 168 -37.98 26.60 -30.47
CA ARG A 168 -39.22 26.55 -31.28
C ARG A 168 -40.39 27.26 -30.59
N GLN A 169 -40.39 27.34 -29.26
CA GLN A 169 -41.44 28.01 -28.49
C GLN A 169 -41.22 29.53 -28.39
N VAL A 170 -39.98 30.02 -28.54
CA VAL A 170 -39.66 31.46 -28.52
C VAL A 170 -39.78 32.10 -29.90
N VAL A 171 -39.53 31.37 -31.00
CA VAL A 171 -39.60 31.92 -32.38
C VAL A 171 -41.04 31.96 -32.94
N GLY A 172 -42.02 31.34 -32.27
CA GLY A 172 -43.41 31.27 -32.73
C GLY A 172 -44.32 32.42 -32.28
N ALA A 173 -43.81 33.45 -31.61
CA ALA A 173 -44.63 34.46 -30.93
C ALA A 173 -44.41 35.92 -31.42
N GLU A 174 -43.79 36.13 -32.58
CA GLU A 174 -43.66 37.47 -33.15
C GLU A 174 -44.11 37.49 -34.62
N GLY A 175 -45.24 38.13 -34.88
CA GLY A 175 -45.61 38.59 -36.22
C GLY A 175 -47.07 38.43 -36.63
N ASP A 176 -48.02 39.06 -35.91
CA ASP A 176 -49.11 39.78 -36.60
C ASP A 176 -49.71 40.86 -35.69
N LEU A 177 -49.06 42.03 -35.69
CA LEU A 177 -49.65 43.30 -35.29
C LEU A 177 -49.60 44.19 -36.52
N SER A 178 -50.68 44.21 -37.30
CA SER A 178 -50.91 45.21 -38.35
C SER A 178 -52.36 45.72 -38.27
N ASP A 179 -52.52 46.75 -37.46
CA ASP A 179 -53.40 47.91 -37.58
C ASP A 179 -54.85 47.81 -38.07
N GLU A 180 -55.71 48.36 -37.21
CA GLU A 180 -57.08 48.76 -37.45
C GLU A 180 -57.21 49.90 -38.49
N GLY A 181 -58.17 49.77 -39.42
CA GLY A 181 -59.22 50.79 -39.58
C GLY A 181 -59.28 51.64 -40.86
N ARG A 182 -60.51 51.68 -41.42
CA ARG A 182 -61.21 52.79 -42.16
C ARG A 182 -60.92 52.92 -43.69
N ILE A 183 -61.85 53.10 -44.66
CA ILE A 183 -63.27 53.55 -44.75
C ILE A 183 -63.89 53.04 -46.09
N GLN A 184 -65.24 53.00 -46.14
CA GLN A 184 -66.19 52.77 -47.25
C GLN A 184 -65.91 53.40 -48.62
N ALA A 185 -66.43 52.76 -49.68
CA ALA A 185 -67.37 53.35 -50.65
C ALA A 185 -68.26 52.25 -51.26
#